data_AF-A0A0G4G7A0-F1
#
_entry.id   AF-A0A0G4G7A0-F1
#
_cell.length_a   1.000
_cell.length_b   1.000
_cell.length_c   1.000
_cell.angle_alpha   90.00
_cell.angle_beta   90.00
_cell.angle_gamma   90.00
#
_symmetry.space_group_name_H-M   'P 1'
#
loop_
_entity.id
_entity.type
_entity.pdbx_description
1 polymer ?
#
loop_
_entity_poly.entity_id
_entity_poly.type
_entity_poly.pdbx_seq_one_letter_code
_entity_poly.pdbx_strand_id
1 'polypeptide(L)'
;MAVLRYFVAAVLGAVASFAGEAQESTPALRSLQQSRSSVVRQTLERAIRLGNFRVIFSRFNIQRDPFEYVCCNECESRFSSVTERAVDACNEKCIKDCGTAEADCAAFDNTYKVMLIQASCAGAKFVCGVGGVQVPTPQGTCSLVSEEDCRTFAVNNVGLCLRSVREGDYKSCSEEEFKQHYEWTVQWPCKFFARAPSS
;
A
#
# COMPACT_ATOMS: atom_id res chain seq x y z
N MET A 1 -25.26 61.42 -36.53
CA MET A 1 -24.68 60.84 -35.31
C MET A 1 -24.36 59.38 -35.65
N ALA A 2 -23.27 59.01 -36.33
CA ALA A 2 -21.84 59.18 -36.04
C ALA A 2 -21.44 58.60 -34.67
N VAL A 3 -20.49 57.64 -34.70
CA VAL A 3 -19.95 56.78 -33.63
C VAL A 3 -20.84 55.55 -33.32
N LEU A 4 -20.92 54.52 -34.17
CA LEU A 4 -19.86 53.63 -34.68
C LEU A 4 -19.17 52.78 -33.58
N ARG A 5 -19.88 51.74 -33.12
CA ARG A 5 -19.45 50.32 -33.11
C ARG A 5 -17.95 50.04 -32.93
N TYR A 6 -17.30 50.45 -31.85
CA TYR A 6 -15.92 50.00 -31.54
C TYR A 6 -15.61 49.96 -30.03
N PHE A 7 -16.41 49.28 -29.20
CA PHE A 7 -16.03 49.11 -27.78
C PHE A 7 -16.40 47.76 -27.14
N VAL A 8 -16.72 46.73 -27.93
CA VAL A 8 -16.95 45.35 -27.41
C VAL A 8 -16.04 44.32 -28.09
N ALA A 9 -14.96 44.76 -28.75
CA ALA A 9 -13.97 43.87 -29.39
C ALA A 9 -12.59 43.89 -28.70
N ALA A 10 -12.46 44.48 -27.51
CA ALA A 10 -11.17 44.62 -26.81
C ALA A 10 -11.05 43.79 -25.52
N VAL A 11 -12.10 43.09 -25.07
CA VAL A 11 -12.04 42.24 -23.85
C VAL A 11 -12.05 40.75 -24.18
N LEU A 12 -12.34 40.37 -25.43
CA LEU A 12 -12.26 38.97 -25.89
C LEU A 12 -10.96 38.62 -26.63
N GLY A 13 -10.04 39.59 -26.76
CA GLY A 13 -8.74 39.43 -27.45
C GLY A 13 -7.53 39.24 -26.54
N ALA A 14 -7.71 39.10 -25.22
CA ALA A 14 -6.61 39.01 -24.24
C ALA A 14 -6.66 37.75 -23.36
N VAL A 15 -7.40 36.72 -23.77
CA VAL A 15 -7.41 35.39 -23.10
C VAL A 15 -6.89 34.28 -24.04
N ALA A 16 -6.38 34.65 -25.22
CA ALA A 16 -5.91 33.71 -26.25
C ALA A 16 -4.38 33.71 -26.43
N SER A 17 -3.61 33.92 -25.36
CA SER A 17 -2.13 33.86 -25.43
C SER A 17 -1.42 33.24 -24.23
N PHE A 18 -2.14 32.52 -23.35
CA PHE A 18 -1.51 31.59 -22.39
C PHE A 18 -2.06 30.17 -22.58
N ALA A 19 -2.29 29.79 -23.84
CA ALA A 19 -2.19 28.39 -24.23
C ALA A 19 -0.71 28.14 -24.54
N GLY A 20 -0.03 27.34 -23.71
CA GLY A 20 1.26 26.76 -24.09
C GLY A 20 2.46 27.15 -23.23
N GLU A 21 2.33 27.26 -21.91
CA GLU A 21 3.38 26.70 -21.06
C GLU A 21 2.95 25.27 -20.73
N ALA A 22 3.20 24.37 -21.68
CA ALA A 22 3.52 23.01 -21.29
C ALA A 22 4.68 23.15 -20.31
N GLN A 23 4.40 23.02 -19.02
CA GLN A 23 5.37 23.10 -17.96
C GLN A 23 6.41 22.02 -18.25
N GLU A 24 7.48 22.37 -18.95
CA GLU A 24 8.65 21.54 -19.14
C GLU A 24 9.18 21.29 -17.74
N SER A 25 8.76 20.17 -17.16
CA SER A 25 9.33 19.66 -15.94
C SER A 25 10.83 19.60 -16.14
N THR A 26 11.56 20.54 -15.51
CA THR A 26 13.02 20.59 -15.53
C THR A 26 13.57 19.18 -15.28
N PRO A 27 14.69 18.77 -15.90
CA PRO A 27 15.27 17.44 -15.72
C PRO A 27 15.43 17.02 -14.25
N ALA A 28 15.68 17.98 -13.36
CA ALA A 28 15.73 17.78 -11.91
C ALA A 28 14.38 17.43 -11.27
N LEU A 29 13.27 18.02 -11.72
CA LEU A 29 11.93 17.64 -11.27
C LEU A 29 11.53 16.25 -11.78
N ARG A 30 11.92 15.89 -13.02
CA ARG A 30 11.72 14.53 -13.54
C ARG A 30 12.55 13.50 -12.79
N SER A 31 13.81 13.79 -12.47
CA SER A 31 14.66 12.86 -11.70
C SER A 31 14.16 12.69 -10.26
N LEU A 32 13.65 13.76 -9.63
CA LEU A 32 12.98 13.68 -8.34
C LEU A 32 11.66 12.90 -8.41
N GLN A 33 10.90 13.01 -9.51
CA GLN A 33 9.69 12.21 -9.71
C GLN A 33 10.00 10.74 -9.98
N GLN A 34 11.05 10.42 -10.75
CA GLN A 34 11.51 9.06 -11.03
C GLN A 34 12.12 8.38 -9.80
N SER A 35 12.80 9.13 -8.93
CA SER A 35 13.38 8.58 -7.68
C SER A 35 12.37 8.48 -6.53
N ARG A 36 11.17 9.07 -6.67
CA ARG A 36 10.19 9.17 -5.58
C ARG A 36 9.78 7.80 -5.02
N SER A 37 9.45 6.84 -5.87
CA SER A 37 9.02 5.50 -5.46
C SER A 37 10.10 4.80 -4.64
N SER A 38 11.35 4.90 -5.08
CA SER A 38 12.52 4.39 -4.36
C SER A 38 12.69 5.05 -2.98
N VAL A 39 12.61 6.37 -2.90
CA VAL A 39 12.74 7.11 -1.62
C VAL A 39 11.60 6.75 -0.66
N VAL A 40 10.36 6.67 -1.15
CA VAL A 40 9.20 6.27 -0.32
C VAL A 40 9.38 4.84 0.18
N ARG A 41 9.76 3.90 -0.69
CA ARG A 41 10.02 2.50 -0.31
C ARG A 41 11.12 2.42 0.75
N GLN A 42 12.26 3.06 0.54
CA GLN A 42 13.37 3.05 1.50
C GLN A 42 12.96 3.65 2.86
N THR A 43 12.14 4.69 2.85
CA THR A 43 11.61 5.29 4.08
C THR A 43 10.71 4.32 4.84
N LEU A 44 9.82 3.62 4.13
CA LEU A 44 8.96 2.59 4.73
C LEU A 44 9.77 1.42 5.26
N GLU A 45 10.74 0.92 4.49
CA GLU A 45 11.63 -0.17 4.91
C GLU A 45 12.43 0.22 6.16
N ARG A 46 12.93 1.46 6.23
CA ARG A 46 13.61 1.95 7.44
C ARG A 46 12.67 1.98 8.64
N ALA A 47 11.44 2.45 8.48
CA ALA A 47 10.46 2.47 9.57
C ALA A 47 10.11 1.05 10.06
N ILE A 48 9.91 0.11 9.12
CA ILE A 48 9.71 -1.32 9.42
C ILE A 48 10.87 -1.91 10.23
N ARG A 49 12.12 -1.66 9.79
CA ARG A 49 13.33 -2.11 10.50
C ARG A 49 13.49 -1.49 11.89
N LEU A 50 12.75 -0.42 12.18
CA LEU A 50 12.66 0.21 13.50
C LEU A 50 11.46 -0.28 14.32
N GLY A 51 10.74 -1.31 13.85
CA GLY A 51 9.53 -1.82 14.50
C GLY A 51 8.29 -0.95 14.28
N ASN A 52 8.36 0.09 13.45
CA ASN A 52 7.22 0.97 13.19
C ASN A 52 6.44 0.51 11.95
N PHE A 53 5.57 -0.47 12.14
CA PHE A 53 4.71 -1.01 11.08
C PHE A 53 3.47 -0.17 10.81
N ARG A 54 3.07 0.72 11.74
CA ARG A 54 1.91 1.62 11.58
C ARG A 54 1.97 2.45 10.29
N VAL A 55 3.17 2.78 9.81
CA VAL A 55 3.34 3.54 8.56
C VAL A 55 2.76 2.83 7.34
N ILE A 56 2.79 1.49 7.31
CA ILE A 56 2.19 0.67 6.25
C ILE A 56 0.71 0.42 6.57
N PHE A 57 0.42 0.02 7.81
CA PHE A 57 -0.91 -0.40 8.21
C PHE A 57 -1.95 0.72 8.30
N SER A 58 -1.51 1.97 8.48
CA SER A 58 -2.37 3.15 8.32
C SER A 58 -3.01 3.25 6.93
N ARG A 59 -2.44 2.57 5.93
CA ARG A 59 -3.01 2.48 4.58
C ARG A 59 -4.02 1.34 4.43
N PHE A 60 -4.07 0.42 5.38
CA PHE A 60 -4.92 -0.77 5.34
C PHE A 60 -6.20 -0.62 6.19
N ASN A 61 -6.52 0.61 6.61
CA ASN A 61 -7.59 0.89 7.56
C ASN A 61 -7.46 0.13 8.89
N ILE A 62 -6.22 -0.17 9.30
CA ILE A 62 -5.91 -0.82 10.58
C ILE A 62 -5.58 0.29 11.57
N GLN A 63 -6.51 0.54 12.49
CA GLN A 63 -6.40 1.64 13.45
C GLN A 63 -5.64 1.26 14.72
N ARG A 64 -5.56 -0.05 15.02
CA ARG A 64 -4.79 -0.60 16.14
C ARG A 64 -3.36 -0.92 15.72
N ASP A 65 -2.49 -1.16 16.70
CA ASP A 65 -1.16 -1.63 16.38
C ASP A 65 -1.25 -3.00 15.69
N PRO A 66 -0.65 -3.19 14.51
CA PRO A 66 -0.78 -4.45 13.79
C PRO A 66 -0.21 -5.63 14.58
N PHE A 67 0.75 -5.41 15.49
CA PHE A 67 1.27 -6.48 16.35
C PHE A 67 0.26 -7.01 17.35
N GLU A 68 -0.80 -6.25 17.68
CA GLU A 68 -1.90 -6.73 18.54
C GLU A 68 -2.72 -7.85 17.91
N TYR A 69 -2.43 -8.22 16.66
CA TYR A 69 -3.04 -9.34 15.95
C TYR A 69 -2.13 -10.58 15.84
N VAL A 70 -0.88 -10.48 16.32
CA VAL A 70 0.12 -11.54 16.24
C VAL A 70 0.24 -12.24 17.59
N CYS A 71 0.36 -13.56 17.59
CA CYS A 71 0.65 -14.32 18.79
C CYS A 71 2.14 -14.19 19.17
N CYS A 72 2.45 -14.02 20.45
CA CYS A 72 3.83 -13.76 20.89
C CYS A 72 4.82 -14.87 20.51
N ASN A 73 4.36 -16.14 20.50
CA ASN A 73 5.18 -17.28 20.08
C ASN A 73 5.49 -17.30 18.57
N GLU A 74 4.83 -16.46 17.77
CA GLU A 74 5.05 -16.31 16.33
C GLU A 74 5.97 -15.12 15.99
N CYS A 75 6.31 -14.26 16.95
CA CYS A 75 7.08 -13.05 16.66
C CYS A 75 8.47 -13.36 16.07
N GLU A 76 9.17 -14.34 16.63
CA GLU A 76 10.50 -14.76 16.16
C GLU A 76 10.43 -15.35 14.75
N SER A 77 9.50 -16.28 14.50
CA SER A 77 9.36 -16.95 13.20
C SER A 77 9.02 -15.97 12.08
N ARG A 78 8.23 -14.94 12.39
CA ARG A 78 7.73 -13.98 11.39
C ARG A 78 8.65 -12.81 11.13
N PHE A 79 9.35 -12.31 12.15
CA PHE A 79 10.07 -11.03 12.07
C PHE A 79 11.59 -11.12 12.23
N SER A 80 12.14 -12.30 12.53
CA SER A 80 13.61 -12.51 12.59
C SER A 80 14.33 -12.17 11.29
N SER A 81 13.69 -12.40 10.14
CA SER A 81 14.22 -12.02 8.82
C SER A 81 14.14 -10.51 8.52
N VAL A 82 13.44 -9.74 9.35
CA VAL A 82 13.33 -8.28 9.21
C VAL A 82 14.43 -7.60 10.00
N THR A 83 14.35 -7.65 11.35
CA THR A 83 15.31 -7.09 12.31
C THR A 83 14.97 -7.54 13.73
N GLU A 84 15.95 -7.62 14.63
CA GLU A 84 15.75 -7.81 16.09
C GLU A 84 14.74 -6.80 16.67
N ARG A 85 14.84 -5.52 16.32
CA ARG A 85 13.88 -4.48 16.76
C ARG A 85 12.43 -4.74 16.35
N ALA A 86 12.21 -5.44 15.22
CA ALA A 86 10.85 -5.81 14.80
C ALA A 86 10.30 -6.96 15.64
N VAL A 87 11.17 -7.90 16.05
CA VAL A 87 10.84 -8.95 17.00
C VAL A 87 10.51 -8.34 18.37
N ASP A 88 11.34 -7.42 18.86
CA ASP A 88 11.10 -6.73 20.14
C ASP A 88 9.76 -5.98 20.14
N ALA A 89 9.49 -5.18 19.10
CA ALA A 89 8.23 -4.46 18.94
C ALA A 89 7.02 -5.40 18.87
N CYS A 90 7.18 -6.57 18.25
CA CYS A 90 6.16 -7.62 18.25
C CYS A 90 5.92 -8.16 19.66
N ASN A 91 6.98 -8.56 20.36
CA ASN A 91 6.91 -9.13 21.72
C ASN A 91 6.31 -8.17 22.76
N GLU A 92 6.42 -6.86 22.54
CA GLU A 92 5.81 -5.84 23.40
C GLU A 92 4.28 -5.75 23.26
N LYS A 93 3.73 -6.09 22.08
CA LYS A 93 2.34 -5.78 21.70
C LYS A 93 1.49 -7.00 21.32
N CYS A 94 2.13 -8.13 21.06
CA CYS A 94 1.50 -9.38 20.69
C CYS A 94 0.48 -9.91 21.71
N ILE A 95 -0.37 -10.81 21.24
CA ILE A 95 -1.31 -11.57 22.05
C ILE A 95 -0.54 -12.68 22.76
N LYS A 96 -0.59 -12.68 24.10
CA LYS A 96 0.12 -13.67 24.94
C LYS A 96 -0.60 -15.01 24.99
N ASP A 97 -1.92 -14.98 25.08
CA ASP A 97 -2.76 -16.16 25.30
C ASP A 97 -3.47 -16.59 24.01
N CYS A 98 -2.71 -17.03 23.02
CA CYS A 98 -3.30 -17.59 21.79
C CYS A 98 -3.67 -19.06 21.98
N GLY A 99 -4.89 -19.43 21.58
CA GLY A 99 -5.32 -20.80 21.37
C GLY A 99 -4.75 -21.38 20.08
N THR A 100 -5.34 -22.45 19.55
CA THR A 100 -4.92 -23.03 18.25
C THR A 100 -5.37 -22.14 17.09
N ALA A 101 -4.73 -22.27 15.92
CA ALA A 101 -5.11 -21.49 14.75
C ALA A 101 -6.56 -21.75 14.33
N GLU A 102 -7.02 -22.99 14.46
CA GLU A 102 -8.39 -23.42 14.14
C GLU A 102 -9.43 -22.83 15.08
N ALA A 103 -9.06 -22.57 16.34
CA ALA A 103 -9.96 -21.99 17.33
C ALA A 103 -10.06 -20.46 17.20
N ASP A 104 -8.95 -19.81 16.86
CA ASP A 104 -8.84 -18.35 16.94
C ASP A 104 -9.01 -17.62 15.60
N CYS A 105 -8.75 -18.30 14.48
CA CYS A 105 -8.70 -17.65 13.17
C CYS A 105 -9.96 -17.87 12.33
N ALA A 106 -10.34 -16.84 11.58
CA ALA A 106 -11.38 -16.95 10.57
C ALA A 106 -10.89 -17.80 9.38
N ALA A 107 -11.82 -18.39 8.63
CA ALA A 107 -11.47 -19.08 7.39
C ALA A 107 -10.87 -18.09 6.37
N PHE A 108 -9.93 -18.56 5.54
CA PHE A 108 -9.38 -17.80 4.41
C PHE A 108 -10.39 -17.68 3.25
N ASP A 109 -11.46 -16.94 3.51
CA ASP A 109 -12.61 -16.78 2.65
C ASP A 109 -12.43 -15.65 1.60
N ASN A 110 -13.46 -15.40 0.80
CA ASN A 110 -13.42 -14.34 -0.21
C ASN A 110 -13.29 -12.94 0.39
N THR A 111 -13.81 -12.71 1.59
CA THR A 111 -13.73 -11.42 2.27
C THR A 111 -12.29 -11.09 2.60
N TYR A 112 -11.57 -12.04 3.22
CA TYR A 112 -10.17 -11.88 3.54
C TYR A 112 -9.30 -11.77 2.27
N LYS A 113 -9.59 -12.59 1.24
CA LYS A 113 -8.89 -12.52 -0.05
C LYS A 113 -8.99 -11.15 -0.71
N VAL A 114 -10.18 -10.55 -0.72
CA VAL A 114 -10.41 -9.20 -1.26
C VAL A 114 -9.66 -8.15 -0.42
N MET A 115 -9.76 -8.23 0.90
CA MET A 115 -9.02 -7.34 1.81
C MET A 115 -7.51 -7.41 1.55
N LEU A 116 -6.95 -8.62 1.44
CA LEU A 116 -5.53 -8.85 1.19
C LEU A 116 -5.06 -8.20 -0.13
N ILE A 117 -5.82 -8.38 -1.22
CA ILE A 117 -5.51 -7.77 -2.51
C ILE A 117 -5.61 -6.24 -2.40
N GLN A 118 -6.67 -5.71 -1.78
CA GLN A 118 -6.89 -4.26 -1.68
C GLN A 118 -5.86 -3.58 -0.77
N ALA A 119 -5.49 -4.19 0.35
CA ALA A 119 -4.43 -3.72 1.23
C ALA A 119 -3.09 -3.66 0.50
N SER A 120 -2.71 -4.76 -0.16
CA SER A 120 -1.46 -4.84 -0.93
C SER A 120 -1.44 -3.82 -2.07
N CYS A 121 -2.58 -3.62 -2.73
CA CYS A 121 -2.76 -2.62 -3.77
C CYS A 121 -2.63 -1.19 -3.24
N ALA A 122 -3.20 -0.90 -2.07
CA ALA A 122 -3.09 0.41 -1.42
C ALA A 122 -1.63 0.75 -1.08
N GLY A 123 -0.85 -0.22 -0.59
CA GLY A 123 0.57 -0.02 -0.34
C GLY A 123 1.37 0.25 -1.62
N ALA A 124 1.17 -0.55 -2.68
CA ALA A 124 1.81 -0.32 -3.98
C ALA A 124 1.47 1.05 -4.57
N LYS A 125 0.19 1.43 -4.57
CA LYS A 125 -0.27 2.75 -5.02
C LYS A 125 0.29 3.89 -4.18
N PHE A 126 0.46 3.69 -2.87
CA PHE A 126 1.08 4.69 -2.01
C PHE A 126 2.56 4.91 -2.39
N VAL A 127 3.32 3.82 -2.55
CA VAL A 127 4.73 3.90 -2.98
C VAL A 127 4.86 4.56 -4.34
N CYS A 128 3.98 4.22 -5.28
CA CYS A 128 3.98 4.79 -6.63
C CYS A 128 3.28 6.14 -6.76
N GLY A 129 2.62 6.64 -5.71
CA GLY A 129 1.90 7.92 -5.73
C GLY A 129 0.60 7.94 -6.57
N VAL A 130 0.00 6.79 -6.86
CA VAL A 130 -1.16 6.58 -7.76
C VAL A 130 -2.49 7.04 -7.14
N GLY A 131 -2.53 7.42 -5.86
CA GLY A 131 -3.76 7.82 -5.16
C GLY A 131 -4.53 6.62 -4.60
N GLY A 132 -5.42 6.89 -3.64
CA GLY A 132 -5.90 5.92 -2.65
C GLY A 132 -6.71 4.72 -3.19
N VAL A 133 -6.65 3.63 -2.43
CA VAL A 133 -7.58 2.47 -2.49
C VAL A 133 -8.28 2.39 -1.16
N GLN A 134 -9.60 2.26 -1.18
CA GLN A 134 -10.35 1.97 0.03
C GLN A 134 -10.06 0.53 0.42
N VAL A 135 -9.40 0.36 1.57
CA VAL A 135 -9.13 -0.96 2.15
C VAL A 135 -10.23 -1.25 3.16
N PRO A 136 -10.88 -2.42 3.11
CA PRO A 136 -11.89 -2.79 4.09
C PRO A 136 -11.22 -2.96 5.44
N THR A 137 -11.95 -2.67 6.53
CA THR A 137 -11.47 -3.02 7.87
C THR A 137 -11.28 -4.53 7.95
N PRO A 138 -10.16 -5.02 8.54
CA PRO A 138 -9.97 -6.44 8.76
C PRO A 138 -11.11 -7.05 9.59
N GLN A 139 -11.51 -8.26 9.21
CA GLN A 139 -12.44 -9.06 9.99
C GLN A 139 -11.66 -10.05 10.84
N GLY A 140 -11.81 -9.96 12.17
CA GLY A 140 -11.15 -10.85 13.11
C GLY A 140 -9.68 -10.50 13.39
N THR A 141 -8.99 -11.44 14.05
CA THR A 141 -7.59 -11.29 14.48
C THR A 141 -6.60 -11.99 13.55
N CYS A 142 -7.02 -13.07 12.90
CA CYS A 142 -6.20 -13.84 11.96
C CYS A 142 -7.06 -14.64 10.97
N SER A 143 -6.41 -15.19 9.95
CA SER A 143 -6.96 -16.06 8.92
C SER A 143 -6.23 -17.41 8.93
N LEU A 144 -6.99 -18.50 8.83
CA LEU A 144 -6.48 -19.87 8.76
C LEU A 144 -5.88 -20.15 7.37
N VAL A 145 -4.63 -19.74 7.18
CA VAL A 145 -3.82 -19.87 5.97
C VAL A 145 -2.35 -19.75 6.34
N SER A 146 -1.45 -20.48 5.67
CA SER A 146 -0.02 -20.29 5.87
C SER A 146 0.45 -18.92 5.34
N GLU A 147 1.57 -18.41 5.84
CA GLU A 147 2.16 -17.16 5.30
C GLU A 147 2.48 -17.34 3.80
N GLU A 148 3.00 -18.51 3.42
CA GLU A 148 3.35 -18.82 2.03
C GLU A 148 2.15 -18.85 1.10
N ASP A 149 1.08 -19.56 1.47
CA ASP A 149 -0.14 -19.64 0.67
C ASP A 149 -0.83 -18.28 0.57
N CYS A 150 -0.81 -17.49 1.65
CA CYS A 150 -1.29 -16.12 1.65
C CYS A 150 -0.56 -15.26 0.61
N ARG A 151 0.78 -15.30 0.59
CA ARG A 151 1.58 -14.54 -0.38
C ARG A 151 1.32 -15.02 -1.81
N THR A 152 1.37 -16.33 -2.03
CA THR A 152 1.16 -16.95 -3.35
C THR A 152 -0.20 -16.58 -3.91
N PHE A 153 -1.25 -16.63 -3.10
CA PHE A 153 -2.58 -16.19 -3.50
C PHE A 153 -2.58 -14.73 -3.97
N ALA A 154 -2.03 -13.82 -3.17
CA ALA A 154 -2.07 -12.39 -3.50
C ALA A 154 -1.25 -12.04 -4.74
N VAL A 155 -0.06 -12.62 -4.90
CA VAL A 155 0.82 -12.42 -6.07
C VAL A 155 0.16 -12.92 -7.35
N ASN A 156 -0.45 -14.12 -7.32
CA ASN A 156 -1.19 -14.68 -8.46
C ASN A 156 -2.42 -13.84 -8.86
N ASN A 157 -2.87 -12.94 -7.98
CA ASN A 157 -4.02 -12.07 -8.20
C ASN A 157 -3.65 -10.58 -8.36
N VAL A 158 -2.37 -10.24 -8.60
CA VAL A 158 -1.93 -8.86 -8.83
C VAL A 158 -2.71 -8.17 -9.96
N GLY A 159 -3.14 -8.93 -10.96
CA GLY A 159 -3.96 -8.43 -12.08
C GLY A 159 -5.28 -7.79 -11.64
N LEU A 160 -5.84 -8.16 -10.47
CA LEU A 160 -7.02 -7.49 -9.91
C LEU A 160 -6.68 -6.10 -9.38
N CYS A 161 -5.49 -5.92 -8.82
CA CYS A 161 -5.00 -4.60 -8.41
C CYS A 161 -4.68 -3.70 -9.62
N LEU A 162 -4.01 -4.24 -10.65
CA LEU A 162 -3.65 -3.46 -11.85
C LEU A 162 -4.87 -2.86 -12.55
N ARG A 163 -5.98 -3.62 -12.63
CA ARG A 163 -7.26 -3.11 -13.17
C ARG A 163 -7.83 -1.90 -12.41
N SER A 164 -7.41 -1.69 -11.16
CA SER A 164 -7.83 -0.55 -10.35
C SER A 164 -6.96 0.71 -10.57
N VAL A 165 -5.89 0.62 -11.36
CA VAL A 165 -5.06 1.76 -11.76
C VAL A 165 -5.64 2.34 -13.04
N ARG A 166 -6.12 3.60 -12.97
CA ARG A 166 -6.81 4.26 -14.09
C ARG A 166 -5.91 4.31 -15.31
N GLU A 167 -6.33 3.65 -16.40
CA GLU A 167 -5.63 3.65 -17.70
C GLU A 167 -4.14 3.25 -17.64
N GLY A 168 -3.71 2.53 -16.60
CA GLY A 168 -2.30 2.17 -16.41
C GLY A 168 -1.40 3.34 -15.99
N ASP A 169 -1.95 4.44 -15.47
CA ASP A 169 -1.15 5.55 -14.93
C ASP A 169 -0.57 5.18 -13.54
N TYR A 170 0.62 4.58 -13.57
CA TYR A 170 1.38 4.19 -12.38
C TYR A 170 2.21 5.34 -11.76
N LYS A 171 2.02 6.58 -12.23
CA LYS A 171 2.69 7.80 -11.72
C LYS A 171 4.21 7.69 -11.69
N SER A 172 4.83 7.57 -10.51
CA SER A 172 6.29 7.51 -10.38
C SER A 172 6.88 6.12 -10.63
N CYS A 173 6.06 5.13 -10.97
CA CYS A 173 6.48 3.77 -11.27
C CYS A 173 6.18 3.43 -12.73
N SER A 174 6.92 2.46 -13.26
CA SER A 174 6.47 1.58 -14.34
C SER A 174 5.50 0.51 -13.81
N GLU A 175 4.82 -0.22 -14.71
CA GLU A 175 4.00 -1.37 -14.31
C GLU A 175 4.82 -2.43 -13.57
N GLU A 176 6.05 -2.67 -14.01
CA GLU A 176 6.93 -3.68 -13.44
C GLU A 176 7.34 -3.30 -12.01
N GLU A 177 7.77 -2.05 -11.80
CA GLU A 177 8.06 -1.53 -10.46
C GLU A 177 6.81 -1.57 -9.57
N PHE A 178 5.63 -1.27 -10.12
CA PHE A 178 4.37 -1.39 -9.38
C PHE A 178 4.12 -2.82 -8.89
N LYS A 179 4.34 -3.83 -9.74
CA LYS A 179 4.23 -5.25 -9.36
C LYS A 179 5.23 -5.63 -8.27
N GLN A 180 6.47 -5.17 -8.37
CA GLN A 180 7.49 -5.40 -7.35
C GLN A 180 7.11 -4.75 -6.01
N HIS A 181 6.54 -3.54 -6.02
CA HIS A 181 6.04 -2.88 -4.82
C HIS A 181 4.81 -3.57 -4.24
N TYR A 182 3.93 -4.10 -5.08
CA TYR A 182 2.81 -4.93 -4.66
C TYR A 182 3.28 -6.19 -3.95
N GLU A 183 4.17 -6.97 -4.56
CA GLU A 183 4.74 -8.19 -3.96
C GLU A 183 5.46 -7.90 -2.64
N TRP A 184 6.27 -6.84 -2.60
CA TRP A 184 6.89 -6.38 -1.36
C TRP A 184 5.86 -6.01 -0.29
N THR A 185 4.72 -5.43 -0.67
CA THR A 185 3.66 -5.06 0.28
C THR A 185 2.91 -6.28 0.79
N VAL A 186 2.64 -7.28 -0.06
CA VAL A 186 1.87 -8.51 0.25
C VAL A 186 2.40 -9.24 1.48
N GLN A 187 3.73 -9.25 1.67
CA GLN A 187 4.33 -9.97 2.79
C GLN A 187 3.83 -9.45 4.15
N TRP A 188 3.47 -8.17 4.26
CA TRP A 188 3.09 -7.56 5.53
C TRP A 188 1.74 -8.08 6.02
N PRO A 189 0.60 -7.89 5.33
CA PRO A 189 -0.67 -8.46 5.80
C PRO A 189 -0.57 -9.98 6.02
N CYS A 190 0.19 -10.73 5.22
CA CYS A 190 0.43 -12.16 5.48
C CYS A 190 1.20 -12.40 6.78
N LYS A 191 2.29 -11.68 7.06
CA LYS A 191 3.03 -11.75 8.32
C LYS A 191 2.19 -11.39 9.54
N PHE A 192 1.21 -10.52 9.41
CA PHE A 192 0.42 -10.08 10.56
C PHE A 192 -0.81 -10.96 10.80
N PHE A 193 -1.45 -11.48 9.76
CA PHE A 193 -2.77 -12.08 9.87
C PHE A 193 -2.86 -13.55 9.45
N ALA A 194 -1.90 -14.08 8.66
CA ALA A 194 -1.92 -15.50 8.31
C ALA A 194 -1.52 -16.34 9.52
N ARG A 195 -2.19 -17.47 9.77
CA ARG A 195 -1.80 -18.45 10.78
C ARG A 195 -2.07 -19.85 10.23
N ALA A 196 -1.02 -20.66 10.16
CA ALA A 196 -1.12 -22.01 9.63
C ALA A 196 -1.93 -22.90 10.60
N PRO A 197 -2.76 -23.82 10.08
CA PRO A 197 -3.37 -24.85 10.91
C PRO A 197 -2.30 -25.69 11.62
N SER A 198 -2.64 -26.14 12.81
CA SER A 198 -1.87 -27.09 13.60
C SER A 198 -1.74 -28.39 12.78
N SER A 199 -0.52 -28.80 12.47
CA SER A 199 -0.23 -30.09 11.82
C SER A 199 -0.57 -31.27 12.73
#